data_AF-A0A2D5TQ07-F1
#
_entry.id   AF-A0A2D5TQ07-F1
#
_cell.length_a   1.000
_cell.length_b   1.000
_cell.length_c   1.000
_cell.angle_alpha   90.00
_cell.angle_beta   90.00
_cell.angle_gamma   90.00
#
_symmetry.space_group_name_H-M   'P 1'
#
loop_
_entity.id
_entity.type
_entity.pdbx_description
1 polymer ?
#
loop_
_entity_poly.entity_id
_entity_poly.type
_entity_poly.pdbx_seq_one_letter_code
_entity_poly.pdbx_strand_id
1 'polypeptide(L)'
;MIKTEGYFTTAPLFYEVRKGVLPRYLAIGLFFDNEGKYWENYVWSKNDKKIKFQKEDFFNSERKSNYQIDGNEIQVTKNLGSPIEGMIYFEIINETQIRSKQDGTLLTFNSW
;
A
#
# COMPACT_ATOMS: atom_id res chain seq x y z
N MET A 1 2.17 17.67 3.88
CA MET A 1 1.43 16.97 2.80
C MET A 1 2.29 15.81 2.31
N ILE A 2 1.71 14.66 1.95
CA ILE A 2 2.45 13.48 1.46
C ILE A 2 2.89 13.64 0.00
N LYS A 3 3.90 12.89 -0.45
CA LYS A 3 4.26 12.81 -1.87
C LYS A 3 3.26 11.95 -2.67
N THR A 4 2.95 12.38 -3.89
CA THR A 4 1.98 11.72 -4.80
C THR A 4 2.57 11.27 -6.14
N GLU A 5 3.78 11.73 -6.51
CA GLU A 5 4.48 11.31 -7.74
C GLU A 5 5.25 9.98 -7.55
N GLY A 6 4.56 8.96 -7.04
CA GLY A 6 5.14 7.66 -6.69
C GLY A 6 4.18 6.83 -5.86
N TYR A 7 4.70 5.83 -5.16
CA TYR A 7 3.90 4.93 -4.31
C TYR A 7 4.56 4.72 -2.94
N PHE A 8 3.75 4.47 -1.92
CA PHE A 8 4.19 4.04 -0.60
C PHE A 8 4.25 2.51 -0.57
N THR A 9 5.30 1.93 -0.01
CA THR A 9 5.41 0.47 0.09
C THR A 9 5.85 0.00 1.45
N THR A 10 5.37 -1.17 1.85
CA THR A 10 5.85 -1.89 3.03
C THR A 10 7.23 -2.49 2.78
N ALA A 11 7.97 -2.77 3.85
CA ALA A 11 9.01 -3.79 3.75
C ALA A 11 8.39 -5.14 3.32
N PRO A 12 9.14 -6.04 2.65
CA PRO A 12 8.63 -7.36 2.31
C PRO A 12 8.28 -8.15 3.58
N LEU A 13 7.01 -8.54 3.69
CA LEU A 13 6.48 -9.39 4.76
C LEU A 13 6.60 -10.85 4.35
N PHE A 14 6.89 -11.75 5.29
CA PHE A 14 6.99 -13.17 4.98
C PHE A 14 5.59 -13.73 4.61
N TYR A 15 5.43 -14.30 3.41
CA TYR A 15 4.12 -14.69 2.88
C TYR A 15 3.87 -16.21 2.97
N GLU A 16 4.85 -17.06 2.60
CA GLU A 16 4.61 -18.51 2.58
C GLU A 16 5.89 -19.36 2.74
N VAL A 17 5.81 -20.45 3.55
CA VAL A 17 6.77 -21.56 3.57
C VAL A 17 6.19 -22.75 2.81
N ARG A 18 6.82 -23.17 1.70
CA ARG A 18 6.58 -24.50 1.11
C ARG A 18 7.89 -25.27 1.04
N LYS A 19 7.87 -26.52 1.49
CA LYS A 19 9.05 -27.41 1.44
C LYS A 19 9.48 -27.60 -0.02
N GLY A 20 10.74 -27.29 -0.33
CA GLY A 20 11.30 -27.40 -1.68
C GLY A 20 11.07 -26.18 -2.59
N VAL A 21 10.48 -25.08 -2.10
CA VAL A 21 10.30 -23.83 -2.85
C VAL A 21 11.00 -22.68 -2.11
N LEU A 22 11.57 -21.74 -2.85
CA LEU A 22 12.13 -20.51 -2.27
C LEU A 22 11.03 -19.75 -1.51
N PRO A 23 11.32 -19.23 -0.30
CA PRO A 23 10.36 -18.45 0.47
C PRO A 23 9.91 -17.22 -0.32
N ARG A 24 8.61 -16.99 -0.34
CA ARG A 24 7.99 -15.83 -0.98
C ARG A 24 7.64 -14.79 0.07
N TYR A 25 7.86 -13.54 -0.29
CA TYR A 25 7.51 -12.39 0.53
C TYR A 25 6.45 -11.57 -0.19
N LEU A 26 5.65 -10.83 0.57
CA LEU A 26 4.63 -9.94 0.05
C LEU A 26 5.00 -8.51 0.41
N ALA A 27 5.12 -7.66 -0.60
CA ALA A 27 5.15 -6.22 -0.43
C ALA A 27 3.80 -5.64 -0.85
N ILE A 28 3.34 -4.64 -0.10
CA ILE A 28 2.11 -3.91 -0.41
C ILE A 28 2.52 -2.55 -0.95
N GLY A 29 1.91 -2.13 -2.05
CA GLY A 29 2.03 -0.80 -2.65
C GLY A 29 0.74 -0.01 -2.47
N LEU A 30 0.85 1.25 -2.06
CA LEU A 30 -0.25 2.21 -1.99
C LEU A 30 0.07 3.43 -2.85
N PHE A 31 -0.84 3.76 -3.75
CA PHE A 31 -0.77 4.97 -4.57
C PHE A 31 -1.97 5.85 -4.24
N PHE A 32 -1.74 7.16 -4.14
CA PHE A 32 -2.76 8.16 -3.84
C PHE A 32 -2.74 9.22 -4.93
N ASP A 33 -3.89 9.50 -5.53
CA ASP A 33 -4.08 10.60 -6.46
C ASP A 33 -5.41 11.32 -6.23
N ASN A 34 -5.82 12.17 -7.18
CA ASN A 34 -7.08 12.90 -7.09
C ASN A 34 -8.31 12.01 -7.29
N GLU A 35 -8.12 10.83 -7.84
CA GLU A 35 -9.16 9.87 -8.14
C GLU A 35 -9.41 8.94 -6.94
N GLY A 36 -8.39 8.65 -6.14
CA GLY A 36 -8.53 7.90 -4.91
C GLY A 36 -7.22 7.25 -4.48
N LYS A 37 -7.40 6.20 -3.67
CA LYS A 37 -6.32 5.38 -3.15
C LYS A 37 -6.37 4.02 -3.86
N TYR A 38 -5.22 3.58 -4.34
CA TYR A 38 -5.04 2.29 -5.00
C TYR A 38 -4.20 1.37 -4.12
N TRP A 39 -4.45 0.07 -4.20
CA TRP A 39 -3.71 -0.96 -3.47
C TRP A 39 -3.19 -1.97 -4.48
N GLU A 40 -1.89 -2.28 -4.43
CA GLU A 40 -1.39 -3.50 -5.04
C GLU A 40 -0.48 -4.37 -4.19
N ASN A 41 -0.42 -5.64 -4.57
CA ASN A 41 0.39 -6.68 -3.95
C ASN A 41 1.52 -7.09 -4.90
N TYR A 42 2.75 -7.14 -4.40
CA TYR A 42 3.91 -7.63 -5.13
C TYR A 42 4.51 -8.83 -4.40
N VAL A 43 4.55 -9.99 -5.06
CA VAL A 43 5.20 -11.18 -4.52
C VAL A 43 6.71 -11.07 -4.82
N TRP A 44 7.48 -10.75 -3.79
CA TRP A 44 8.93 -10.56 -3.85
C TRP A 44 9.67 -11.85 -3.48
N SER A 45 10.76 -12.12 -4.19
CA SER A 45 11.73 -13.18 -3.88
C SER A 45 13.07 -12.57 -3.50
N LYS A 46 13.87 -13.27 -2.70
CA LYS A 46 15.24 -12.84 -2.36
C LYS A 46 16.17 -12.66 -3.58
N ASN A 47 15.79 -13.22 -4.73
CA ASN A 47 16.52 -13.04 -5.98
C ASN A 47 16.22 -11.69 -6.64
N ASP A 48 15.17 -10.99 -6.22
CA ASP A 48 14.78 -9.70 -6.77
C ASP A 48 15.61 -8.59 -6.12
N LYS A 49 16.24 -7.75 -6.95
CA LYS A 49 17.10 -6.66 -6.45
C LYS A 49 16.34 -5.56 -5.72
N LYS A 50 15.04 -5.38 -6.02
CA LYS A 50 14.18 -4.35 -5.42
C LYS A 50 12.70 -4.71 -5.59
N ILE A 51 11.86 -4.21 -4.69
CA ILE A 51 10.42 -4.12 -4.91
C ILE A 51 10.20 -2.94 -5.85
N LYS A 52 9.64 -3.18 -7.04
CA LYS A 52 9.27 -2.11 -7.96
C LYS A 52 7.84 -2.33 -8.44
N PHE A 53 6.97 -1.37 -8.13
CA PHE A 53 5.68 -1.23 -8.78
C PHE A 53 5.82 -0.27 -9.97
N GLN A 54 5.12 -0.54 -11.05
CA GLN A 54 4.89 0.37 -12.15
C GLN A 54 3.58 1.11 -11.92
N LYS A 55 3.43 2.28 -12.56
CA LYS A 55 2.22 3.09 -12.40
C LYS A 55 0.99 2.31 -12.84
N GLU A 56 1.11 1.56 -13.94
CA GLU A 56 0.06 0.75 -14.57
C GLU A 56 -0.46 -0.38 -13.66
N ASP A 57 0.35 -0.85 -12.70
CA ASP A 57 -0.05 -1.90 -11.75
C ASP A 57 -1.27 -1.44 -10.91
N PHE A 58 -1.38 -0.14 -10.63
CA PHE A 58 -2.42 0.41 -9.76
C PHE A 58 -3.76 0.65 -10.47
N PHE A 59 -3.72 1.06 -11.75
CA PHE A 59 -4.91 1.51 -12.49
C PHE A 59 -5.76 0.38 -13.04
N ASN A 60 -5.28 -0.86 -13.01
CA ASN A 60 -6.03 -2.03 -13.48
C ASN A 60 -6.82 -2.73 -12.36
N SER A 61 -6.78 -2.19 -11.13
CA SER A 61 -7.37 -2.84 -9.97
C SER A 61 -8.79 -2.34 -9.69
N GLU A 62 -9.75 -3.25 -9.49
CA GLU A 62 -11.05 -2.97 -8.87
C GLU A 62 -10.92 -2.48 -7.40
N ARG A 63 -9.69 -2.24 -6.93
CA ARG A 63 -9.29 -1.98 -5.55
C ARG A 63 -9.07 -0.50 -5.27
N LYS A 64 -9.70 0.36 -6.06
CA LYS A 64 -9.79 1.79 -5.81
C LYS A 64 -10.66 2.04 -4.58
N SER A 65 -10.20 2.90 -3.68
CA SER A 65 -10.93 3.31 -2.48
C SER A 65 -10.90 4.81 -2.35
N ASN A 66 -11.99 5.39 -1.84
CA ASN A 66 -12.00 6.82 -1.52
C ASN A 66 -11.08 7.07 -0.33
N TYR A 67 -10.46 8.25 -0.31
CA TYR A 67 -9.70 8.68 0.85
C TYR A 67 -9.85 10.18 1.07
N GLN A 68 -9.58 10.59 2.31
CA GLN A 68 -9.48 11.99 2.70
C GLN A 68 -8.25 12.18 3.59
N ILE A 69 -7.69 13.38 3.58
CA ILE A 69 -6.59 13.78 4.46
C ILE A 69 -7.13 14.82 5.43
N ASP A 70 -7.04 14.52 6.72
CA ASP A 70 -7.42 15.43 7.80
C ASP A 70 -6.23 15.61 8.74
N GLY A 71 -5.62 16.81 8.71
CA GLY A 71 -4.39 17.10 9.44
C GLY A 71 -3.26 16.13 9.11
N ASN A 72 -2.84 15.34 10.11
CA ASN A 72 -1.78 14.34 10.00
C ASN A 72 -2.31 12.91 9.79
N GLU A 73 -3.55 12.75 9.34
CA GLU A 73 -4.17 11.45 9.13
C GLU A 73 -4.72 11.31 7.72
N ILE A 74 -4.57 10.11 7.15
CA ILE A 74 -5.23 9.68 5.93
C ILE A 74 -6.29 8.67 6.31
N GLN A 75 -7.54 8.95 5.93
CA GLN A 75 -8.67 8.06 6.16
C GLN A 75 -9.09 7.45 4.83
N VAL A 76 -9.13 6.12 4.75
CA VAL A 76 -9.49 5.36 3.55
C VAL A 76 -10.79 4.62 3.80
N THR A 77 -11.80 4.88 2.98
CA THR A 77 -13.10 4.20 3.03
C THR A 77 -13.09 3.05 2.03
N LYS A 78 -13.24 1.83 2.53
CA LYS A 78 -13.37 0.61 1.72
C LYS A 78 -14.84 0.19 1.64
N ASN A 79 -15.33 -0.03 0.43
CA ASN A 79 -16.58 -0.72 0.21
C ASN A 79 -16.33 -2.23 0.27
N LEU A 80 -16.91 -2.92 1.25
CA LEU A 80 -16.77 -4.36 1.49
C LEU A 80 -18.04 -5.13 1.07
N GLY A 81 -18.91 -4.49 0.29
CA GLY A 81 -20.21 -5.01 -0.12
C GLY A 81 -21.36 -4.15 0.41
N SER A 82 -22.59 -4.49 0.03
CA SER A 82 -23.79 -3.84 0.58
C SER A 82 -24.34 -4.65 1.75
N PRO A 83 -24.49 -4.11 2.97
CA PRO A 83 -24.16 -2.77 3.46
C PRO A 83 -22.94 -2.79 4.42
N ILE A 84 -21.74 -3.08 3.91
CA ILE A 84 -20.53 -3.18 4.73
C ILE A 84 -19.49 -2.18 4.21
N GLU A 85 -19.27 -1.13 5.00
CA GLU A 85 -18.16 -0.19 4.80
C GLU A 85 -17.13 -0.36 5.92
N GLY A 86 -15.85 -0.33 5.55
CA GLY A 86 -14.73 -0.38 6.48
C GLY A 86 -13.86 0.85 6.37
N MET A 87 -13.29 1.30 7.49
CA MET A 87 -12.36 2.43 7.53
C MET A 87 -10.94 1.95 7.87
N ILE A 88 -9.96 2.42 7.10
CA ILE A 88 -8.53 2.25 7.37
C ILE A 88 -7.91 3.62 7.59
N TYR A 89 -6.95 3.71 8.50
CA TYR A 89 -6.37 4.97 8.95
C TYR A 89 -4.85 4.89 8.87
N PHE A 90 -4.22 5.90 8.27
CA PHE A 90 -2.77 6.04 8.27
C PHE A 90 -2.37 7.34 8.96
N GLU A 91 -1.42 7.26 9.88
CA GLU A 91 -0.72 8.41 10.45
C GLU A 91 0.34 8.90 9.46
N ILE A 92 0.35 10.21 9.16
CA ILE A 92 1.39 10.87 8.36
C ILE A 92 2.56 11.18 9.29
N ILE A 93 3.67 10.46 9.15
CA ILE A 93 4.88 10.68 9.94
C ILE A 93 5.69 11.84 9.35
N ASN A 94 5.84 11.84 8.02
CA ASN A 94 6.42 12.92 7.23
C ASN A 94 5.96 12.79 5.76
N GLU A 95 6.48 13.63 4.86
CA GLU A 95 6.10 13.61 3.44
C GLU A 95 6.38 12.28 2.72
N THR A 96 7.32 11.47 3.23
CA THR A 96 7.76 10.20 2.61
C THR A 96 7.39 8.95 3.41
N GLN A 97 6.76 9.10 4.58
CA GLN A 97 6.45 7.99 5.46
C GLN A 97 5.06 8.11 6.07
N ILE A 98 4.32 7.03 5.97
CA ILE A 98 3.01 6.87 6.61
C ILE A 98 3.00 5.58 7.43
N ARG A 99 2.19 5.53 8.48
CA ARG A 99 2.07 4.35 9.34
C ARG A 99 0.61 3.93 9.44
N SER A 100 0.32 2.66 9.16
CA SER A 100 -1.00 2.06 9.40
C SER A 100 -1.31 2.09 10.89
N LYS A 101 -2.45 2.66 11.27
CA LYS A 101 -2.90 2.69 12.68
C LYS A 101 -3.46 1.35 13.14
N GLN A 102 -3.79 0.45 12.20
CA GLN A 102 -4.35 -0.87 12.49
C GLN A 102 -3.31 -1.83 13.09
N ASP A 103 -2.08 -1.78 12.58
CA ASP A 103 -1.04 -2.77 12.87
C ASP A 103 0.36 -2.16 13.08
N GLY A 104 0.49 -0.84 12.96
CA GLY A 104 1.77 -0.14 13.09
C GLY A 104 2.70 -0.27 11.88
N THR A 105 2.25 -0.89 10.78
CA THR A 105 3.06 -1.09 9.58
C THR A 105 3.50 0.25 8.99
N LEU A 106 4.81 0.45 8.86
CA LEU A 106 5.40 1.62 8.21
C LEU A 106 5.46 1.42 6.69
N LEU A 107 5.01 2.42 5.95
CA LEU A 107 5.14 2.47 4.50
C LEU A 107 6.03 3.65 4.09
N THR A 108 6.94 3.41 3.15
CA THR A 108 7.91 4.40 2.68
C THR A 108 7.67 4.72 1.20
N PHE A 109 7.76 5.99 0.86
CA PHE A 109 7.58 6.50 -0.49
C PHE A 109 8.72 6.08 -1.42
N ASN A 110 8.36 5.71 -2.65
CA ASN A 110 9.26 5.44 -3.76
C ASN A 110 8.74 6.20 -4.99
N SER A 111 9.63 6.90 -5.68
CA SER A 111 9.33 7.45 -7.00
C SER A 111 9.24 6.35 -8.04
N TRP A 112 8.53 6.62 -9.14
CA TRP A 112 8.42 5.72 -10.31
C TRP A 112 9.78 5.32 -10.93
#